data_AF-A0A537YXW6-F1
#
_entry.id   AF-A0A537YXW6-F1
#
_cell.length_a   1.000
_cell.length_b   1.000
_cell.length_c   1.000
_cell.angle_alpha   90.00
_cell.angle_beta   90.00
_cell.angle_gamma   90.00
#
_symmetry.space_group_name_H-M   'P 1'
#
loop_
_entity.id
_entity.type
_entity.pdbx_description
1 polymer ?
#
loop_
_entity_poly.entity_id
_entity_poly.type
_entity_poly.pdbx_seq_one_letter_code
_entity_poly.pdbx_strand_id
1 'polypeptide(L)'
;MMRTAISPRFATSSLGRFVGVFVTRVSFSPAASSDPSREERDVLTRDDLVEVLAAITVTAPVRSDEVTPSTNATAVALAEAGEPEWTLVATAHQTEGKGRLGRSWSDVADASLLFSFVLRPELTPARTGLLSLLAGAEMANAIRATTGRRVTCKWPNDLILHDTKVGGVLLEASV
;
A
#
# COMPACT_ATOMS: atom_id res chain seq x y z
N MET A 1 -11.26 -28.83 36.05
CA MET A 1 -12.72 -29.02 35.91
C MET A 1 -13.31 -27.65 35.54
N MET A 2 -13.80 -27.52 34.29
CA MET A 2 -14.91 -26.66 33.80
C MET A 2 -14.99 -25.19 34.28
N ARG A 3 -14.56 -24.20 33.48
CA ARG A 3 -15.35 -23.35 32.56
C ARG A 3 -16.64 -22.75 33.15
N THR A 4 -16.66 -21.43 33.35
CA THR A 4 -17.88 -20.61 33.25
C THR A 4 -17.75 -19.69 32.04
N ALA A 5 -18.59 -19.95 31.05
CA ALA A 5 -18.69 -19.21 29.81
C ALA A 5 -19.47 -17.91 30.02
N ILE A 6 -18.99 -16.83 29.42
CA ILE A 6 -19.84 -15.72 28.99
C ILE A 6 -19.64 -15.65 27.47
N SER A 7 -20.61 -16.18 26.72
CA SER A 7 -20.67 -15.94 25.29
C SER A 7 -21.33 -14.58 25.06
N PRO A 8 -20.74 -13.66 24.31
CA PRO A 8 -21.52 -12.68 23.59
C PRO A 8 -21.83 -13.27 22.21
N ARG A 9 -23.04 -13.81 22.06
CA ARG A 9 -23.69 -13.85 20.75
C ARG A 9 -24.00 -12.39 20.40
N PHE A 10 -23.13 -11.73 19.67
CA PHE A 10 -23.51 -10.49 18.98
C PHE A 10 -24.01 -10.82 17.58
N ALA A 11 -25.22 -10.32 17.35
CA ALA A 11 -26.02 -10.38 16.15
C ALA A 11 -25.18 -10.26 14.87
N THR A 12 -25.37 -11.24 13.99
CA THR A 12 -25.31 -11.03 12.54
C THR A 12 -26.27 -9.90 12.19
N SER A 13 -25.73 -8.70 11.98
CA SER A 13 -26.40 -7.63 11.27
C SER A 13 -25.45 -7.15 10.17
N SER A 14 -26.01 -6.92 9.00
CA SER A 14 -25.37 -6.63 7.72
C SER A 14 -24.56 -5.33 7.71
N LEU A 15 -23.47 -5.27 8.48
CA LEU A 15 -22.53 -4.16 8.43
C LEU A 15 -21.59 -4.36 7.23
N GLY A 16 -21.58 -3.37 6.35
CA GLY A 16 -20.89 -3.39 5.06
C GLY A 16 -19.47 -3.91 5.16
N ARG A 17 -19.09 -4.76 4.22
CA ARG A 17 -17.70 -5.17 4.02
C ARG A 17 -16.92 -3.94 3.60
N PHE A 18 -16.24 -3.30 4.56
CA PHE A 18 -15.29 -2.24 4.26
C PHE A 18 -14.13 -2.80 3.46
N VAL A 19 -13.94 -2.27 2.26
CA VAL A 19 -12.72 -2.48 1.49
C VAL A 19 -11.80 -1.32 1.81
N GLY A 20 -10.71 -1.56 2.54
CA GLY A 20 -9.64 -0.59 2.69
C GLY A 20 -8.61 -0.86 1.60
N VAL A 21 -8.52 -0.01 0.58
CA VAL A 21 -7.45 -0.13 -0.42
C VAL A 21 -6.31 0.80 -0.04
N PHE A 22 -5.13 0.23 0.15
CA PHE A 22 -3.94 0.95 0.59
C PHE A 22 -3.01 1.12 -0.57
N VAL A 23 -2.67 2.36 -0.91
CA VAL A 23 -1.54 2.66 -1.78
C VAL A 23 -0.34 2.95 -0.92
N THR A 24 0.76 2.28 -1.20
CA THR A 24 2.08 2.78 -0.84
C THR A 24 2.78 3.18 -2.12
N ARG A 25 3.29 4.42 -2.14
CA ARG A 25 4.28 4.83 -3.14
C ARG A 25 5.52 5.34 -2.44
N VAL A 26 6.66 4.76 -2.78
CA VAL A 26 7.97 5.27 -2.37
C VAL A 26 8.76 5.56 -3.64
N SER A 27 8.98 6.84 -3.91
CA SER A 27 9.80 7.35 -4.99
C SER A 27 11.05 7.98 -4.39
N PHE A 28 12.20 7.34 -4.53
CA PHE A 28 13.46 8.03 -4.29
C PHE A 28 13.78 8.84 -5.53
N SER A 29 13.53 10.15 -5.51
CA SER A 29 14.16 11.02 -6.48
C SER A 29 15.65 10.99 -6.19
N PRO A 30 16.52 10.45 -7.07
CA PRO A 30 17.93 10.71 -6.91
C PRO A 30 18.12 12.20 -7.20
N ALA A 31 18.78 12.93 -6.32
CA ALA A 31 19.49 14.12 -6.77
C ALA A 31 20.34 13.70 -7.98
N ALA A 32 20.32 14.47 -9.06
CA ALA A 32 20.99 14.16 -10.31
C ALA A 32 22.44 13.66 -10.06
N SER A 33 22.62 12.35 -10.09
CA SER A 33 23.92 11.69 -9.91
C SER A 33 24.23 10.96 -11.20
N SER A 34 25.29 11.41 -11.89
CA SER A 34 25.78 10.93 -13.18
C SER A 34 26.52 9.59 -13.10
N ASP A 35 26.05 8.66 -12.26
CA ASP A 35 26.70 7.36 -12.09
C ASP A 35 26.09 6.33 -13.06
N PRO A 36 26.85 5.90 -14.10
CA PRO A 36 26.38 4.97 -15.12
C PRO A 36 26.27 3.52 -14.62
N SER A 37 26.72 3.19 -13.40
CA SER A 37 26.59 1.84 -12.81
C SER A 37 25.17 1.47 -12.33
N ARG A 38 24.20 2.37 -12.52
CA ARG A 38 22.80 2.24 -12.06
C ARG A 38 21.83 1.65 -13.11
N GLU A 39 22.34 1.15 -14.24
CA GLU A 39 21.53 0.79 -15.41
C GLU A 39 20.67 -0.48 -15.26
N GLU A 40 20.93 -1.34 -14.27
CA GLU A 40 19.99 -2.41 -13.88
C GLU A 40 19.19 -1.93 -12.67
N ARG A 41 18.02 -1.34 -12.94
CA ARG A 41 17.00 -1.19 -11.88
C ARG A 41 16.34 -2.55 -11.72
N ASP A 42 16.52 -3.19 -10.55
CA ASP A 42 15.79 -4.40 -10.20
C ASP A 42 14.29 -4.09 -10.22
N VAL A 43 13.63 -4.50 -11.30
CA VAL A 43 12.17 -4.44 -11.43
C VAL A 43 11.61 -5.58 -10.60
N LEU A 44 10.80 -5.25 -9.60
CA LEU A 44 10.13 -6.26 -8.80
C LEU A 44 9.24 -7.12 -9.69
N THR A 45 9.60 -8.39 -9.82
CA THR A 45 8.83 -9.36 -10.58
C THR A 45 7.61 -9.80 -9.78
N ARG A 46 6.65 -10.43 -10.46
CA ARG A 46 5.52 -11.07 -9.78
C ARG A 46 5.97 -12.09 -8.75
N ASP A 47 7.05 -12.83 -9.02
CA ASP A 47 7.54 -13.89 -8.15
C ASP A 47 8.18 -13.29 -6.88
N ASP A 48 8.94 -12.19 -7.00
CA ASP A 48 9.46 -11.45 -5.83
C ASP A 48 8.33 -11.01 -4.89
N LEU A 49 7.21 -10.51 -5.47
CA LEU A 49 6.05 -10.08 -4.69
C LEU A 49 5.36 -11.26 -3.98
N VAL A 50 5.28 -12.42 -4.64
CA VAL A 50 4.75 -13.65 -4.02
C VAL A 50 5.65 -14.10 -2.87
N GLU A 51 6.97 -14.06 -3.05
CA GLU A 51 7.93 -14.41 -2.00
C GLU A 51 7.84 -13.46 -0.80
N VAL A 52 7.68 -12.15 -1.04
CA VAL A 52 7.49 -11.16 0.03
C VAL A 52 6.23 -11.43 0.84
N LEU A 53 5.11 -11.81 0.20
CA LEU A 53 3.89 -12.18 0.93
C LEU A 53 4.08 -13.48 1.72
N ALA A 54 4.74 -14.48 1.13
CA ALA A 54 5.02 -15.73 1.81
C ALA A 54 5.91 -15.52 3.04
N ALA A 55 6.89 -14.61 2.98
CA ALA A 55 7.77 -14.27 4.10
C ALA A 55 7.03 -13.71 5.32
N ILE A 56 5.85 -13.11 5.12
CA ILE A 56 4.96 -12.64 6.20
C ILE A 56 3.79 -13.58 6.47
N THR A 57 3.87 -14.83 5.99
CA THR A 57 2.83 -15.87 6.16
C THR A 57 1.48 -15.48 5.55
N VAL A 58 1.51 -14.71 4.46
CA VAL A 58 0.34 -14.31 3.68
C VAL A 58 0.33 -15.05 2.36
N THR A 59 -0.79 -15.72 2.05
CA THR A 59 -1.05 -16.32 0.74
C THR A 59 -2.24 -15.61 0.11
N ALA A 60 -1.98 -14.78 -0.89
CA ALA A 60 -3.02 -14.00 -1.57
C ALA A 60 -2.68 -13.81 -3.06
N PRO A 61 -3.67 -13.48 -3.90
CA PRO A 61 -3.44 -13.16 -5.30
C PRO A 61 -2.50 -11.97 -5.48
N VAL A 62 -1.58 -12.10 -6.44
CA VAL A 62 -0.65 -11.04 -6.87
C VAL A 62 -0.90 -10.71 -8.32
N ARG A 63 -1.17 -9.43 -8.59
CA ARG A 63 -1.24 -8.84 -9.93
C ARG A 63 -0.04 -7.90 -10.10
N SER A 64 0.71 -8.11 -11.17
CA SER A 64 1.87 -7.29 -11.53
C SER A 64 1.78 -6.98 -13.02
N ASP A 65 1.32 -5.77 -13.34
CA ASP A 65 1.29 -5.27 -14.71
C ASP A 65 2.44 -4.28 -14.88
N GLU A 66 3.17 -4.30 -16.00
CA GLU A 66 4.24 -3.33 -16.26
C GLU A 66 3.72 -1.88 -16.19
N VAL A 67 2.54 -1.64 -16.76
CA VAL A 67 1.88 -0.33 -16.76
C VAL A 67 0.41 -0.50 -16.41
N THR A 68 -0.11 0.37 -15.54
CA THR A 68 -1.54 0.43 -15.22
C THR A 68 -1.98 1.88 -15.02
N PRO A 69 -3.23 2.27 -15.28
CA PRO A 69 -3.71 3.61 -14.94
C PRO A 69 -3.52 3.92 -13.45
N SER A 70 -3.98 3.02 -12.59
CA SER A 70 -3.69 3.10 -11.16
C SER A 70 -3.78 1.77 -10.45
N THR A 71 -2.74 1.43 -9.68
CA THR A 71 -2.74 0.25 -8.78
C THR A 71 -3.94 0.27 -7.83
N ASN A 72 -4.31 1.46 -7.34
CA ASN A 72 -5.44 1.60 -6.43
C ASN A 72 -6.77 1.35 -7.11
N ALA A 73 -6.97 1.89 -8.32
CA ALA A 73 -8.19 1.66 -9.09
C ALA A 73 -8.34 0.17 -9.45
N THR A 74 -7.24 -0.47 -9.83
CA THR A 74 -7.19 -1.91 -10.07
C THR A 74 -7.52 -2.70 -8.80
N ALA A 75 -6.95 -2.35 -7.65
CA ALA A 75 -7.23 -3.03 -6.39
C ALA A 75 -8.68 -2.83 -5.92
N VAL A 76 -9.29 -1.65 -6.11
CA VAL A 76 -10.73 -1.42 -5.87
C VAL A 76 -11.56 -2.36 -6.74
N ALA A 77 -11.29 -2.42 -8.06
CA ALA A 77 -12.03 -3.28 -8.97
C ALA A 77 -11.91 -4.76 -8.61
N LEU A 78 -10.71 -5.22 -8.22
CA LEU A 78 -10.48 -6.59 -7.74
C LEU A 78 -11.25 -6.87 -6.44
N ALA A 79 -11.28 -5.92 -5.51
CA ALA A 79 -12.03 -6.06 -4.28
C ALA A 79 -13.55 -6.17 -4.51
N GLU A 80 -14.09 -5.37 -5.45
CA GLU A 80 -15.49 -5.42 -5.89
C GLU A 80 -15.81 -6.72 -6.62
N ALA A 81 -14.86 -7.26 -7.38
CA ALA A 81 -14.95 -8.58 -8.01
C ALA A 81 -14.84 -9.75 -7.00
N GLY A 82 -14.55 -9.47 -5.72
CA GLY A 82 -14.55 -10.46 -4.65
C GLY A 82 -13.18 -11.07 -4.31
N GLU A 83 -12.08 -10.54 -4.86
CA GLU A 83 -10.72 -11.00 -4.52
C GLU A 83 -10.44 -10.86 -3.02
N PRO A 84 -9.75 -11.82 -2.38
CA PRO A 84 -9.65 -11.91 -0.93
C PRO A 84 -8.84 -10.76 -0.30
N GLU A 85 -8.82 -10.75 1.04
CA GLU A 85 -7.93 -9.84 1.76
C GLU A 85 -6.47 -10.15 1.39
N TRP A 86 -5.61 -9.13 1.43
CA TRP A 86 -4.20 -9.16 1.09
C TRP A 86 -3.88 -9.29 -0.40
N THR A 87 -4.88 -9.27 -1.30
CA THR A 87 -4.61 -9.18 -2.73
C THR A 87 -3.73 -7.97 -3.02
N LEU A 88 -2.58 -8.24 -3.65
CA LEU A 88 -1.53 -7.28 -3.95
C LEU A 88 -1.56 -6.92 -5.43
N VAL A 89 -1.61 -5.63 -5.72
CA VAL A 89 -1.45 -5.08 -7.06
C VAL A 89 -0.18 -4.25 -7.09
N ALA A 90 0.75 -4.54 -7.98
CA ALA A 90 1.94 -3.74 -8.19
C ALA A 90 2.11 -3.37 -9.66
N THR A 91 2.91 -2.34 -9.91
CA THR A 91 3.24 -1.91 -11.28
C THR A 91 4.60 -1.22 -11.33
N ALA A 92 5.23 -1.22 -12.49
CA ALA A 92 6.43 -0.44 -12.73
C ALA A 92 6.13 1.03 -13.07
N HIS A 93 4.94 1.32 -13.59
CA HIS A 93 4.54 2.68 -13.97
C HIS A 93 3.02 2.92 -13.88
N GLN A 94 2.63 4.10 -13.39
CA GLN A 94 1.24 4.55 -13.44
C GLN A 94 1.01 5.72 -14.40
N THR A 95 0.06 5.57 -15.32
CA THR A 95 -0.31 6.65 -16.26
C THR A 95 -1.32 7.64 -15.67
N GLU A 96 -2.14 7.21 -14.72
CA GLU A 96 -3.22 8.00 -14.10
C GLU A 96 -3.13 7.91 -12.57
N GLY A 97 -1.92 8.15 -12.03
CA GLY A 97 -1.69 8.11 -10.59
C GLY A 97 -2.61 9.03 -9.81
N LYS A 98 -3.24 8.48 -8.77
CA LYS A 98 -4.15 9.21 -7.87
C LYS A 98 -3.48 9.58 -6.55
N GLY A 99 -3.71 10.80 -6.10
CA GLY A 99 -3.41 11.30 -4.77
C GLY A 99 -4.68 11.69 -4.01
N ARG A 100 -4.52 12.13 -2.75
CA ARG A 100 -5.65 12.57 -1.92
C ARG A 100 -6.33 13.80 -2.52
N LEU A 101 -7.63 13.95 -2.21
CA LEU A 101 -8.44 15.13 -2.56
C LEU A 101 -8.41 15.42 -4.07
N GLY A 102 -8.42 14.38 -4.89
CA GLY A 102 -8.43 14.49 -6.36
C GLY A 102 -7.12 14.98 -6.98
N ARG A 103 -6.03 15.08 -6.21
CA ARG A 103 -4.71 15.41 -6.77
C ARG A 103 -4.18 14.24 -7.60
N SER A 104 -3.36 14.54 -8.59
CA SER A 104 -2.63 13.50 -9.33
C SER A 104 -1.35 13.09 -8.60
N TRP A 105 -0.88 11.89 -8.93
CA TRP A 105 0.45 11.38 -8.62
C TRP A 105 1.15 11.06 -9.95
N SER A 106 2.40 11.47 -10.07
CA SER A 106 3.25 11.17 -11.22
C SER A 106 4.48 10.39 -10.76
N ASP A 107 4.90 9.43 -11.55
CA ASP A 107 6.14 8.67 -11.36
C ASP A 107 6.93 8.59 -12.66
N VAL A 108 8.19 8.15 -12.53
CA VAL A 108 9.02 7.72 -13.65
C VAL A 108 9.05 6.20 -13.60
N ALA A 109 8.83 5.55 -14.75
CA ALA A 109 8.84 4.10 -14.86
C ALA A 109 10.08 3.48 -14.20
N ASP A 110 9.87 2.42 -13.44
CA ASP A 110 10.89 1.66 -12.69
C ASP A 110 11.61 2.45 -11.60
N ALA A 111 11.24 3.71 -11.34
CA ALA A 111 11.92 4.56 -10.35
C ALA A 111 11.21 4.60 -8.99
N SER A 112 10.05 3.95 -8.85
CA SER A 112 9.22 3.98 -7.65
C SER A 112 8.67 2.61 -7.31
N LEU A 113 8.52 2.33 -6.02
CA LEU A 113 7.71 1.21 -5.56
C LEU A 113 6.25 1.64 -5.60
N LEU A 114 5.47 1.07 -6.51
CA LEU A 114 4.06 1.40 -6.73
C LEU A 114 3.21 0.17 -6.48
N PHE A 115 2.47 0.14 -5.37
CA PHE A 115 1.60 -1.01 -5.08
C PHE A 115 0.34 -0.63 -4.31
N SER A 116 -0.61 -1.54 -4.32
CA SER A 116 -1.83 -1.46 -3.54
C SER A 116 -2.27 -2.79 -2.96
N PHE A 117 -2.83 -2.75 -1.76
CA PHE A 117 -3.42 -3.92 -1.08
C PHE A 117 -4.92 -3.80 -0.96
N VAL A 118 -5.63 -4.91 -1.14
CA VAL A 118 -7.03 -5.06 -0.73
C VAL A 118 -7.08 -5.51 0.73
N LEU A 119 -7.54 -4.65 1.64
CA LEU A 119 -7.75 -5.02 3.05
C LEU A 119 -9.24 -5.03 3.41
N ARG A 120 -9.61 -5.84 4.42
CA ARG A 120 -10.98 -5.95 4.95
C ARG A 120 -11.02 -5.79 6.47
N PRO A 121 -10.59 -4.63 6.99
CA PRO A 121 -10.47 -4.42 8.41
C PRO A 121 -11.85 -4.34 9.07
N GLU A 122 -11.97 -4.95 10.26
CA GLU A 122 -13.14 -4.81 11.13
C GLU A 122 -13.09 -3.47 11.88
N LEU A 123 -13.22 -2.36 11.14
CA LEU A 123 -13.18 -1.00 11.67
C LEU A 123 -14.41 -0.20 11.25
N THR A 124 -14.88 0.66 12.16
CA THR A 124 -15.91 1.66 11.83
C THR A 124 -15.37 2.68 10.81
N PRO A 125 -16.21 3.30 9.95
CA PRO A 125 -15.80 4.37 9.03
C PRO A 125 -14.94 5.45 9.68
N ALA A 126 -15.30 5.89 10.90
CA ALA A 126 -14.58 6.95 11.62
C ALA A 126 -13.14 6.57 11.99
N ARG A 127 -12.80 5.28 11.98
CA ARG A 127 -11.48 4.73 12.37
C ARG A 127 -10.64 4.30 11.17
N THR A 128 -11.18 4.25 9.97
CA THR A 128 -10.43 3.81 8.77
C THR A 128 -9.25 4.74 8.49
N GLY A 129 -9.35 6.03 8.81
CA GLY A 129 -8.24 6.98 8.68
C GLY A 129 -6.97 6.55 9.45
N LEU A 130 -7.10 5.83 10.57
CA LEU A 130 -5.97 5.32 11.35
C LEU A 130 -5.06 4.38 10.55
N LEU A 131 -5.62 3.72 9.54
CA LEU A 131 -4.89 2.82 8.68
C LEU A 131 -3.87 3.55 7.80
N SER A 132 -4.27 4.70 7.24
CA SER A 132 -3.34 5.57 6.49
C SER A 132 -2.20 6.06 7.40
N LEU A 133 -2.53 6.29 8.67
CA LEU A 133 -1.56 6.76 9.65
C LEU A 133 -0.54 5.68 10.00
N LEU A 134 -1.03 4.47 10.29
CA LEU A 134 -0.21 3.30 10.57
C LEU A 134 0.69 2.95 9.39
N ALA A 135 0.14 2.90 8.17
CA ALA A 135 0.92 2.63 6.97
C ALA A 135 2.04 3.65 6.75
N GLY A 136 1.75 4.95 6.92
CA GLY A 136 2.76 6.00 6.80
C GLY A 136 3.90 5.87 7.82
N ALA A 137 3.57 5.54 9.08
CA ALA A 137 4.56 5.32 10.13
C ALA A 137 5.43 4.07 9.86
N GLU A 138 4.81 2.94 9.51
CA GLU A 138 5.54 1.70 9.28
C GLU A 138 6.39 1.74 8.02
N MET A 139 5.98 2.46 6.98
CA MET A 139 6.86 2.71 5.84
C MET A 139 8.09 3.53 6.19
N ALA A 140 7.93 4.58 7.00
CA ALA A 140 9.08 5.35 7.48
C ALA A 140 10.05 4.46 8.28
N ASN A 141 9.52 3.56 9.12
CA ASN A 141 10.30 2.55 9.83
C ASN A 141 11.00 1.59 8.87
N ALA A 142 10.27 1.04 7.89
CA ALA A 142 10.79 0.09 6.92
C ALA A 142 11.93 0.70 6.09
N ILE A 143 11.74 1.91 5.55
CA ILE A 143 12.78 2.61 4.79
C ILE A 143 14.02 2.85 5.65
N ARG A 144 13.83 3.24 6.91
CA ARG A 144 14.95 3.43 7.84
C ARG A 144 15.68 2.13 8.12
N ALA A 145 14.97 1.03 8.31
CA ALA A 145 15.55 -0.28 8.58
C ALA A 145 16.35 -0.82 7.38
N THR A 146 15.86 -0.60 6.15
CA THR A 146 16.50 -1.11 4.92
C THR A 146 17.62 -0.21 4.40
N THR A 147 17.48 1.11 4.52
CA THR A 147 18.42 2.06 3.89
C THR A 147 19.26 2.87 4.89
N GLY A 148 18.94 2.82 6.18
CA GLY A 148 19.51 3.70 7.20
C GLY A 148 19.05 5.16 7.12
N ARG A 149 18.28 5.55 6.09
CA ARG A 149 17.82 6.93 5.89
C ARG A 149 16.64 7.24 6.81
N ARG A 150 16.68 8.41 7.46
CA ARG A 150 15.61 8.87 8.34
C ARG A 150 14.49 9.51 7.52
N VAL A 151 13.53 8.69 7.11
CA VAL A 151 12.24 9.15 6.58
C VAL A 151 11.29 9.44 7.75
N THR A 152 10.46 10.46 7.60
CA THR A 152 9.41 10.82 8.57
C THR A 152 8.04 10.81 7.89
N CYS A 153 6.99 10.48 8.63
CA CYS A 153 5.62 10.64 8.16
C CYS A 153 5.14 12.05 8.51
N LYS A 154 5.05 12.94 7.52
CA LYS A 154 4.32 14.20 7.64
C LYS A 154 2.85 13.91 7.49
N TRP A 155 2.13 14.14 8.58
CA TRP A 155 0.69 13.90 8.64
C TRP A 155 -0.06 14.65 7.52
N PRO A 156 -1.08 14.03 6.91
CA PRO A 156 -1.64 12.72 7.29
C PRO A 156 -1.06 11.50 6.53
N ASN A 157 -0.21 11.70 5.52
CA ASN A 157 0.09 10.62 4.57
C ASN A 157 1.38 10.79 3.74
N ASP A 158 2.22 11.78 4.02
CA ASP A 158 3.40 12.08 3.19
C ASP A 158 4.67 11.53 3.85
N LEU A 159 5.50 10.83 3.09
CA LEU A 159 6.83 10.41 3.52
C LEU A 159 7.84 11.47 3.14
N ILE A 160 8.58 12.00 4.12
CA ILE A 160 9.51 13.11 3.97
C ILE A 160 10.93 12.68 4.33
N LEU A 161 11.88 12.98 3.43
CA LEU A 161 13.32 12.86 3.63
C LEU A 161 13.97 14.20 3.30
N HIS A 162 14.70 14.80 4.23
CA HIS A 162 15.35 16.12 4.04
C HIS A 162 14.38 17.18 3.48
N ASP A 163 13.21 17.32 4.11
CA ASP A 163 12.12 18.23 3.70
C ASP A 163 11.52 17.99 2.31
N THR A 164 11.96 16.94 1.62
CA THR A 164 11.46 16.53 0.32
C THR A 164 10.52 15.35 0.45
N LYS A 165 9.39 15.40 -0.26
CA LYS A 165 8.46 14.27 -0.32
C LYS A 165 9.06 13.14 -1.16
N VAL A 166 9.21 11.97 -0.56
CA VAL A 166 9.75 10.75 -1.18
C VAL A 166 8.71 9.65 -1.30
N GLY A 167 7.47 9.91 -0.88
CA GLY A 167 6.42 8.92 -0.95
C GLY A 167 5.12 9.39 -0.36
N GLY A 168 4.10 8.55 -0.44
CA GLY A 168 2.84 8.80 0.21
C GLY A 168 1.93 7.59 0.29
N VAL A 169 1.00 7.68 1.23
CA VAL A 169 -0.13 6.75 1.39
C VAL A 169 -1.38 7.35 0.77
N LEU A 170 -2.15 6.52 0.09
CA LEU A 170 -3.54 6.84 -0.22
C LEU A 170 -4.41 5.69 0.31
N LEU A 171 -5.42 6.03 1.10
CA LEU A 171 -6.46 5.11 1.50
C LEU A 171 -7.73 5.50 0.73
N GLU A 172 -8.28 4.57 -0.04
CA GLU A 172 -9.63 4.68 -0.58
C GLU A 172 -10.49 3.59 0.07
N ALA A 173 -11.74 3.92 0.38
CA ALA A 173 -12.68 3.01 1.01
C ALA A 173 -14.04 3.06 0.32
N SER A 174 -14.59 1.88 0.07
CA SER A 174 -15.99 1.70 -0.37
C SER A 174 -16.83 1.30 0.85
N VAL A 175 -18.01 1.91 0.98
CA VAL A 175 -18.96 1.72 2.10
C VAL A 175 -20.11 0.83 1.65
#